data_AF-A0A4Q4TS77-F1
#
_entry.id   AF-A0A4Q4TS77-F1
#
_cell.length_a   1.000
_cell.length_b   1.000
_cell.length_c   1.000
_cell.angle_alpha   90.00
_cell.angle_beta   90.00
_cell.angle_gamma   90.00
#
_symmetry.space_group_name_H-M   'P 1'
#
loop_
_entity.id
_entity.type
_entity.pdbx_description
1 polymer ?
#
loop_
_entity_poly.entity_id
_entity_poly.type
_entity_poly.pdbx_seq_one_letter_code
_entity_poly.pdbx_strand_id
1 'polypeptide(L)'
;MADIPKSTITEESLKAAITERLGATHVEVTDMSGGCGQSFTALIVSPQFASQKGSLRRHRLVNGALRDEIAAIHAWSARCQTPEEWEREREKARGADDAAVGPPLDGTNEHGKVEGVDA
;
A
#
# COMPACT_ATOMS: atom_id res chain seq x y z
N MET A 1 23.01 10.17 -33.73
CA MET A 1 21.77 9.98 -32.95
C MET A 1 22.12 10.29 -31.52
N ALA A 2 21.68 11.44 -30.99
CA ALA A 2 21.96 11.82 -29.62
C ALA A 2 21.14 10.94 -28.69
N ASP A 3 21.82 10.20 -27.82
CA ASP A 3 21.25 9.53 -26.67
C ASP A 3 20.48 10.59 -25.86
N ILE A 4 19.15 10.48 -25.83
CA ILE A 4 18.32 11.31 -24.98
C ILE A 4 18.67 10.87 -23.55
N PRO A 5 19.20 11.73 -22.67
CA PRO A 5 19.48 11.33 -21.30
C PRO A 5 18.16 10.88 -20.69
N LYS A 6 18.03 9.57 -20.48
CA LYS A 6 16.88 8.98 -19.81
C LYS A 6 16.94 9.54 -18.39
N SER A 7 16.07 10.49 -18.06
CA SER A 7 15.98 11.06 -16.72
C SER A 7 15.85 9.91 -15.73
N THR A 8 16.93 9.56 -15.04
CA THR A 8 16.93 8.51 -14.04
C THR A 8 15.98 8.96 -12.94
N ILE A 9 14.92 8.20 -12.72
CA ILE A 9 13.91 8.53 -11.73
C ILE A 9 14.35 7.87 -10.45
N THR A 10 14.62 8.66 -9.42
CA THR A 10 15.01 8.13 -8.10
C THR A 10 13.80 8.05 -7.18
N GLU A 11 13.86 7.17 -6.18
CA GLU A 11 12.81 7.10 -5.15
C GLU A 11 12.57 8.45 -4.47
N GLU A 12 13.64 9.19 -4.20
CA GLU A 12 13.58 10.50 -3.57
C GLU A 12 12.87 11.53 -4.45
N SER A 13 13.15 11.54 -5.76
CA SER A 13 12.46 12.42 -6.70
C SER A 13 10.96 12.13 -6.79
N LEU A 14 10.57 10.84 -6.77
CA LEU A 14 9.17 10.43 -6.74
C LEU A 14 8.51 10.84 -5.42
N LYS A 15 9.16 10.59 -4.27
CA LYS A 15 8.66 10.99 -2.96
C LYS A 15 8.40 12.50 -2.91
N ALA A 16 9.36 13.30 -3.33
CA ALA A 16 9.23 14.76 -3.37
C ALA A 16 8.07 15.22 -4.28
N ALA A 17 8.01 14.71 -5.52
CA ALA A 17 6.94 15.06 -6.47
C ALA A 17 5.55 14.66 -5.96
N ILE A 18 5.42 13.49 -5.34
CA ILE A 18 4.17 13.01 -4.74
C ILE A 18 3.75 13.92 -3.58
N THR A 19 4.66 14.20 -2.65
CA THR A 19 4.38 15.06 -1.50
C THR A 19 3.96 16.46 -1.94
N GLU A 20 4.70 17.08 -2.87
CA GLU A 20 4.43 18.43 -3.34
C GLU A 20 3.13 18.53 -4.14
N ARG A 21 2.94 17.66 -5.16
CA ARG A 21 1.82 17.78 -6.11
C ARG A 21 0.51 17.22 -5.57
N LEU A 22 0.56 16.20 -4.71
CA LEU A 22 -0.63 15.51 -4.18
C LEU A 22 -0.91 15.82 -2.71
N GLY A 23 -0.11 16.68 -2.07
CA GLY A 23 -0.24 17.01 -0.66
C GLY A 23 -0.21 15.75 0.22
N ALA A 24 0.62 14.77 -0.15
CA ALA A 24 0.68 13.50 0.54
C ALA A 24 1.33 13.67 1.92
N THR A 25 0.67 13.14 2.96
CA THR A 25 1.15 13.16 4.34
C THR A 25 2.10 12.02 4.64
N HIS A 26 2.00 10.92 3.88
CA HIS A 26 2.91 9.78 3.99
C HIS A 26 3.15 9.19 2.61
N VAL A 27 4.41 8.91 2.28
CA VAL A 27 4.82 8.34 0.99
C VAL A 27 5.92 7.33 1.23
N GLU A 28 5.67 6.09 0.83
CA GLU A 28 6.69 5.05 0.70
C GLU A 28 6.84 4.72 -0.77
N VAL A 29 8.09 4.69 -1.24
CA VAL A 29 8.43 4.24 -2.58
C VAL A 29 9.45 3.13 -2.42
N THR A 30 9.30 2.07 -3.20
CA THR A 30 10.18 0.92 -3.22
C THR A 30 10.60 0.64 -4.65
N ASP A 31 11.90 0.67 -4.90
CA ASP A 31 12.49 0.21 -6.16
C ASP A 31 12.38 -1.31 -6.29
N MET A 32 11.74 -1.75 -7.38
CA MET A 32 11.54 -3.14 -7.77
C MET A 32 12.24 -3.44 -9.10
N SER A 33 13.26 -2.64 -9.47
CA SER A 33 14.04 -2.82 -10.69
C SER A 33 14.86 -4.12 -10.66
N GLY A 34 14.94 -4.79 -11.80
CA GLY A 34 15.54 -6.14 -11.90
C GLY A 34 16.10 -6.50 -13.27
N GLY A 35 16.35 -5.51 -14.16
CA GLY A 35 17.08 -5.73 -15.41
C GLY A 35 16.34 -5.35 -16.71
N CYS A 36 15.03 -5.08 -16.68
CA CYS A 36 14.27 -4.60 -17.86
C CYS A 36 13.95 -3.09 -17.85
N GLY A 37 14.41 -2.37 -16.81
CA GLY A 37 14.14 -0.95 -16.61
C GLY A 37 13.87 -0.64 -15.14
N GLN A 38 13.60 0.64 -14.88
CA GLN A 38 13.20 1.09 -13.54
C GLN A 38 11.76 0.67 -13.29
N SER A 39 11.49 0.11 -12.11
CA SER A 39 10.16 -0.33 -11.72
C SER A 39 9.93 0.13 -10.29
N PHE A 40 8.82 0.80 -10.03
CA PHE A 40 8.53 1.34 -8.69
C PHE A 40 7.14 0.94 -8.22
N THR A 41 7.05 0.62 -6.94
CA THR A 41 5.78 0.56 -6.21
C THR A 41 5.74 1.67 -5.17
N ALA A 42 4.58 2.30 -4.99
CA ALA A 42 4.39 3.35 -4.01
C ALA A 42 3.16 3.12 -3.14
N LEU A 43 3.27 3.47 -1.85
CA LEU A 43 2.14 3.71 -0.97
C LEU A 43 2.02 5.21 -0.77
N ILE A 44 0.89 5.77 -1.18
CA ILE A 44 0.62 7.20 -1.11
C ILE A 44 -0.57 7.42 -0.20
N VAL A 45 -0.36 8.20 0.85
CA VAL A 45 -1.41 8.61 1.78
C VAL A 45 -1.62 10.11 1.63
N SER A 46 -2.83 10.50 1.23
CA SER A 46 -3.17 11.92 1.04
C SER A 46 -4.62 12.22 1.44
N PRO A 47 -4.87 13.33 2.17
CA PRO A 47 -6.22 13.82 2.43
C PRO A 47 -7.01 14.10 1.13
N GLN A 48 -6.34 14.43 0.03
CA GLN A 48 -7.00 14.71 -1.26
C GLN A 48 -7.80 13.51 -1.79
N PHE A 49 -7.41 12.29 -1.39
CA PHE A 49 -8.10 11.07 -1.81
C PHE A 49 -9.46 10.88 -1.14
N ALA A 50 -9.75 11.57 -0.04
CA ALA A 50 -11.06 11.54 0.62
C ALA A 50 -12.15 12.18 -0.27
N SER A 51 -11.78 13.21 -1.04
CA SER A 51 -12.69 13.85 -2.01
C SER A 51 -12.85 13.05 -3.31
N GLN A 52 -12.00 12.06 -3.56
CA GLN A 52 -12.05 11.22 -4.76
C GLN A 52 -12.82 9.93 -4.47
N LYS A 53 -14.04 9.83 -5.04
CA LYS A 53 -14.84 8.61 -4.95
C LYS A 53 -14.23 7.49 -5.80
N GLY A 54 -13.73 6.45 -5.15
CA GLY A 54 -13.27 5.21 -5.76
C GLY A 54 -11.80 5.18 -6.18
N SER A 55 -11.24 3.96 -6.26
CA SER A 55 -9.83 3.71 -6.55
C SER A 55 -9.39 4.28 -7.91
N LEU A 56 -10.17 4.04 -8.98
CA LEU A 56 -9.83 4.53 -10.32
C LEU A 56 -9.61 6.05 -10.39
N ARG A 57 -10.41 6.84 -9.66
CA ARG A 57 -10.31 8.30 -9.67
C ARG A 57 -9.04 8.77 -8.95
N ARG A 58 -8.67 8.11 -7.85
CA ARG A 58 -7.40 8.34 -7.15
C ARG A 58 -6.22 8.01 -8.05
N HIS A 59 -6.25 6.87 -8.74
CA HIS A 59 -5.20 6.51 -9.70
C HIS A 59 -5.08 7.49 -10.86
N ARG A 60 -6.19 7.99 -11.41
CA ARG A 60 -6.16 9.03 -12.45
C ARG A 60 -5.52 10.33 -11.95
N LEU A 61 -5.81 10.73 -10.71
CA LEU A 61 -5.20 11.90 -10.09
C LEU A 61 -3.68 11.73 -9.95
N VAL A 62 -3.22 10.58 -9.43
CA VAL A 62 -1.79 10.27 -9.28
C VAL A 62 -1.09 10.21 -10.65
N ASN A 63 -1.66 9.48 -11.61
CA ASN A 63 -1.05 9.34 -12.94
C ASN A 63 -1.03 10.66 -13.71
N GLY A 64 -2.00 11.55 -13.47
CA GLY A 64 -1.99 12.90 -14.02
C GLY A 64 -0.87 13.75 -13.42
N ALA A 65 -0.66 13.66 -12.11
CA ALA A 65 0.36 14.42 -11.40
C ALA A 65 1.79 13.94 -11.70
N LEU A 66 1.97 12.64 -12.02
CA LEU A 66 3.28 12.01 -12.24
C LEU A 66 3.46 11.54 -13.70
N ARG A 67 2.79 12.18 -14.65
CA ARG A 67 2.72 11.72 -16.04
C ARG A 67 4.10 11.49 -16.65
N ASP A 68 5.00 12.44 -16.46
CA ASP A 68 6.31 12.43 -17.12
C ASP A 68 7.27 11.44 -16.45
N GLU A 69 7.19 11.31 -15.13
CA GLU A 69 7.94 10.32 -14.36
C GLU A 69 7.48 8.91 -14.72
N ILE A 70 6.17 8.64 -14.74
CA ILE A 70 5.61 7.32 -15.10
C ILE A 70 5.97 6.94 -16.54
N ALA A 71 5.99 7.90 -17.47
CA ALA A 71 6.39 7.63 -18.85
C ALA A 71 7.86 7.20 -19.00
N ALA A 72 8.73 7.56 -18.04
CA ALA A 72 10.13 7.17 -18.01
C ALA A 72 10.40 5.84 -17.28
N ILE A 73 9.43 5.34 -16.52
CA ILE A 73 9.50 4.11 -15.72
C ILE A 73 8.94 2.94 -16.55
N HIS A 74 9.55 1.75 -16.42
CA HIS A 74 9.09 0.55 -17.11
C HIS A 74 7.80 0.00 -16.50
N ALA A 75 7.73 -0.09 -15.17
CA ALA A 75 6.55 -0.53 -14.45
C ALA A 75 6.26 0.36 -13.23
N TRP A 76 5.00 0.78 -13.09
CA TRP A 76 4.55 1.64 -12.00
C TRP A 76 3.32 1.02 -11.33
N SER A 77 3.30 1.03 -10.00
CA SER A 77 2.14 0.63 -9.21
C SER A 77 2.03 1.53 -7.98
N ALA A 78 0.80 1.91 -7.62
CA ALA A 78 0.56 2.77 -6.47
C ALA A 78 -0.66 2.32 -5.68
N ARG A 79 -0.57 2.32 -4.35
CA ARG A 79 -1.73 2.26 -3.46
C ARG A 79 -2.06 3.67 -3.00
N CYS A 80 -3.31 4.08 -3.17
CA CYS A 80 -3.77 5.44 -2.90
C CYS A 80 -4.80 5.43 -1.76
N GLN A 81 -4.37 5.83 -0.57
CA GLN A 81 -5.17 5.73 0.66
C GLN A 81 -5.39 7.09 1.32
N THR A 82 -6.55 7.25 1.94
CA THR A 82 -6.76 8.35 2.89
C THR A 82 -6.00 8.08 4.19
N PRO A 83 -5.66 9.11 4.97
CA PRO A 83 -5.05 8.94 6.29
C PRO A 83 -5.84 7.98 7.18
N GLU A 84 -7.17 8.06 7.17
CA GLU A 84 -8.06 7.22 7.97
C GLU A 84 -8.06 5.75 7.50
N GLU A 85 -8.01 5.50 6.18
CA GLU A 85 -7.88 4.15 5.63
C GLU A 85 -6.52 3.53 6.01
N TRP A 86 -5.44 4.31 5.92
CA TRP A 86 -4.09 3.87 6.25
C TRP A 86 -3.93 3.53 7.74
N GLU A 87 -4.46 4.38 8.63
CA GLU A 87 -4.46 4.14 10.07
C GLU A 87 -5.21 2.85 10.43
N ARG A 88 -6.42 2.67 9.88
CA ARG A 88 -7.22 1.45 10.11
C ARG A 88 -6.52 0.18 9.60
N GLU A 89 -5.84 0.24 8.47
CA GLU A 89 -5.06 -0.91 7.97
C GLU A 89 -3.85 -1.23 8.86
N ARG A 90 -3.17 -0.20 9.38
CA ARG A 90 -2.06 -0.38 10.32
C ARG A 90 -2.52 -0.93 11.66
N GLU A 91 -3.68 -0.52 12.15
CA GLU A 91 -4.28 -1.06 13.37
C GLU A 91 -4.65 -2.54 13.20
N LYS A 92 -5.25 -2.91 12.06
CA LYS A 92 -5.54 -4.33 11.75
C LYS A 92 -4.28 -5.17 11.62
N ALA A 93 -3.22 -4.62 11.02
CA ALA A 93 -1.93 -5.29 10.95
C ALA A 93 -1.36 -5.52 12.35
N ARG A 94 -1.44 -4.53 13.25
CA ARG A 94 -0.99 -4.64 14.65
C ARG A 94 -1.80 -5.62 15.50
N GLY A 95 -3.12 -5.66 15.30
CA GLY A 95 -3.98 -6.61 16.00
C GLY A 95 -3.82 -8.08 15.55
N ALA A 96 -3.19 -8.32 14.40
CA ALA A 96 -2.83 -9.67 13.94
C ALA A 96 -1.60 -10.22 14.67
N ASP A 97 -0.73 -9.36 15.20
CA ASP A 97 0.47 -9.73 15.97
C ASP A 97 0.08 -10.28 17.35
N ASP A 98 -0.97 -9.71 17.97
CA ASP A 98 -1.51 -10.13 19.28
C ASP A 98 -2.44 -11.36 19.20
N ALA A 99 -2.87 -11.77 18.01
CA ALA A 99 -3.70 -12.97 17.80
C ALA A 99 -2.89 -14.29 17.79
N ALA A 100 -1.58 -14.24 18.12
CA ALA A 100 -0.73 -15.41 18.28
C ALA A 100 -0.84 -16.10 19.66
N VAL A 101 -1.72 -15.62 20.55
CA VAL A 101 -2.30 -16.47 21.61
C VAL A 101 -3.58 -17.05 21.03
N GLY A 102 -3.47 -18.26 20.48
CA GLY A 102 -4.66 -19.04 20.07
C GLY A 102 -5.65 -19.14 21.24
N PRO A 103 -6.96 -19.29 20.98
CA PRO A 103 -7.91 -19.58 22.05
C PRO A 103 -7.36 -20.77 22.86
N PRO A 104 -7.41 -20.74 24.21
CA PRO A 104 -6.98 -21.87 25.01
C PRO A 104 -7.70 -23.12 24.50
N LEU A 105 -6.95 -24.05 23.91
CA LEU A 105 -7.44 -25.38 23.59
C LEU A 105 -7.50 -26.18 24.90
N ASP A 106 -8.24 -25.67 25.90
CA ASP A 106 -8.56 -26.42 27.10
C ASP A 106 -9.99 -26.94 26.95
N GLY A 107 -10.11 -27.97 26.11
CA GLY A 107 -11.36 -28.65 25.80
C GLY A 107 -11.19 -30.15 25.67
N THR A 108 -10.12 -30.72 26.26
CA THR A 108 -10.01 -32.17 26.46
C THR A 108 -9.94 -32.44 27.94
N ASN A 109 -11.13 -32.53 28.55
CA ASN A 109 -11.32 -33.08 29.87
C ASN A 109 -10.76 -34.51 29.84
N GLU A 110 -9.95 -34.88 30.82
CA GLU A 110 -9.24 -36.16 30.97
C GLU A 110 -10.13 -37.42 31.05
N HIS A 111 -11.45 -37.26 30.98
CA HIS A 111 -12.42 -38.34 30.92
C HIS A 111 -13.41 -38.11 29.78
N GLY A 112 -13.15 -38.73 28.63
CA GLY A 112 -13.95 -38.65 27.41
C GLY A 112 -15.38 -39.14 27.57
N LYS A 113 -16.27 -38.28 28.06
CA LYS A 113 -17.72 -38.46 28.05
C LYS A 113 -18.38 -37.18 27.55
N VAL A 114 -18.98 -37.26 26.36
CA VAL A 114 -19.92 -36.25 25.88
C VAL A 114 -21.25 -36.47 26.61
N GLU A 115 -21.68 -35.53 27.46
CA GLU A 115 -23.03 -35.58 28.01
C GLU A 115 -24.03 -35.04 27.00
N GLY A 116 -25.13 -35.77 26.88
CA GLY A 116 -26.05 -35.78 25.77
C GLY A 116 -26.79 -34.47 25.54
N VAL A 117 -27.11 -34.23 24.27
CA VAL A 117 -28.30 -33.49 23.88
C VAL A 117 -29.47 -34.46 24.03
N ASP A 118 -30.28 -34.27 25.08
CA ASP A 118 -31.61 -34.84 25.16
C ASP A 118 -32.59 -33.89 24.46
N ALA A 119 -33.46 -34.47 23.62
CA ALA A 119 -34.48 -33.79 22.81
C ALA A 119 -35.76 -33.47 23.60
#